data_AF-A0A839AD85-F1
#
_entry.id   AF-A0A839AD85-F1
#
_cell.length_a   1.000
_cell.length_b   1.000
_cell.length_c   1.000
_cell.angle_alpha   90.00
_cell.angle_beta   90.00
_cell.angle_gamma   90.00
#
_symmetry.space_group_name_H-M   'P 1'
#
loop_
_entity.id
_entity.type
_entity.pdbx_description
1 polymer ?
#
loop_
_entity_poly.entity_id
_entity_poly.type
_entity_poly.pdbx_seq_one_letter_code
_entity_poly.pdbx_strand_id
1 'polypeptide(L)' 'MNPQDYQQIPVKLIDVPGGRRKVDPDWVAALAEDIGRQGLRVAIQLVEAGGRYR' A
#
# COMPACT_ATOMS: atom_id res chain seq x y z
N MET A 1 -19.28 -6.63 5.28
CA MET A 1 -18.05 -5.81 5.36
C MET A 1 -18.42 -4.45 4.81
N ASN A 2 -18.61 -3.44 5.68
CA ASN A 2 -19.17 -2.15 5.28
C ASN A 2 -18.13 -1.30 4.51
N PRO A 3 -18.52 -0.59 3.44
CA PRO A 3 -17.61 0.13 2.55
C PRO A 3 -17.08 1.49 3.08
N GLN A 4 -17.03 1.72 4.41
CA GLN A 4 -16.95 3.10 4.95
C GLN A 4 -15.72 3.47 5.80
N ASP A 5 -14.77 2.59 6.08
CA ASP A 5 -13.60 2.96 6.90
C ASP A 5 -12.31 3.05 6.07
N TYR A 6 -12.32 3.89 5.03
CA TYR A 6 -11.06 4.29 4.40
C TYR A 6 -10.36 5.32 5.29
N GLN A 7 -9.18 4.96 5.78
CA GLN A 7 -8.34 5.83 6.58
C GLN A 7 -7.05 6.16 5.84
N GLN A 8 -6.60 7.41 5.93
CA GLN A 8 -5.25 7.77 5.51
C GLN A 8 -4.24 7.25 6.53
N ILE A 9 -3.41 6.28 6.12
CA ILE A 9 -2.33 5.73 6.93
C ILE A 9 -0.99 6.25 6.41
N PRO A 10 -0.15 6.87 7.26
CA PRO A 10 1.21 7.21 6.90
C PRO A 10 2.01 5.95 6.52
N VAL A 11 2.62 5.94 5.33
CA VAL A 11 3.39 4.79 4.81
C VAL A 11 4.47 4.31 5.79
N LYS A 12 5.05 5.20 6.60
CA LYS A 12 6.05 4.87 7.63
C LYS A 12 5.56 3.89 8.72
N LEU A 13 4.24 3.72 8.86
CA LEU A 13 3.63 2.80 9.80
C LEU A 13 3.39 1.41 9.20
N ILE A 14 3.67 1.21 7.91
CA ILE A 14 3.45 -0.06 7.21
C ILE A 14 4.76 -0.86 7.15
N ASP A 15 4.73 -2.08 7.68
CA ASP A 15 5.80 -3.06 7.57
C ASP A 15 5.61 -3.93 6.34
N VAL A 16 6.62 -3.95 5.47
CA VAL A 16 6.67 -4.87 4.34
C VAL A 16 7.57 -6.04 4.72
N PRO A 17 7.02 -7.24 5.03
CA PRO A 17 7.85 -8.38 5.38
C PRO A 17 8.78 -8.75 4.22
N GLY A 18 10.04 -9.03 4.56
CA GLY A 18 11.03 -9.54 3.61
C GLY A 18 10.63 -10.90 3.03
N GLY A 19 11.35 -11.33 2.00
CA GLY A 19 11.16 -12.66 1.39
C GLY A 19 10.06 -12.74 0.33
N ARG A 20 9.39 -11.63 0.01
CA ARG A 20 8.51 -11.56 -1.17
C ARG A 20 9.33 -11.57 -2.46
N ARG A 21 8.78 -12.16 -3.52
CA ARG A 21 9.37 -12.14 -4.86
C ARG A 21 9.70 -10.69 -5.25
N LYS A 22 10.91 -10.46 -5.77
CA LYS A 22 11.28 -9.16 -6.33
C LYS A 22 10.32 -8.82 -7.46
N VAL A 23 9.74 -7.63 -7.38
CA VAL A 23 8.90 -7.10 -8.45
C VAL A 23 9.80 -6.42 -9.48
N ASP A 24 9.37 -6.44 -10.74
CA ASP A 24 10.09 -5.78 -11.82
C ASP A 24 10.20 -4.26 -11.55
N PRO A 25 11.41 -3.67 -11.56
CA PRO A 25 11.59 -2.23 -11.33
C PRO A 25 10.82 -1.34 -12.31
N ASP A 26 10.71 -1.73 -13.58
CA ASP A 26 10.01 -0.93 -14.60
C ASP A 26 8.50 -0.93 -14.33
N TRP A 27 7.97 -2.06 -13.88
CA TRP A 27 6.58 -2.15 -13.43
C TRP A 27 6.33 -1.25 -12.20
N VAL A 28 7.25 -1.23 -11.23
CA VAL A 28 7.12 -0.35 -10.05
C VAL A 28 7.12 1.12 -10.46
N ALA A 29 7.99 1.51 -11.39
CA ALA A 29 8.06 2.88 -11.90
C ALA A 29 6.75 3.29 -12.60
N ALA A 30 6.22 2.45 -13.47
CA ALA A 30 4.96 2.70 -14.16
C ALA A 30 3.77 2.83 -13.19
N LEU A 31 3.71 1.96 -12.17
CA LEU A 31 2.66 2.03 -11.14
C LEU A 31 2.78 3.29 -10.29
N ALA A 32 3.99 3.69 -9.93
CA ALA A 32 4.22 4.93 -9.17
C ALA A 32 3.78 6.17 -9.96
N GLU A 33 4.06 6.20 -11.27
CA GLU A 33 3.60 7.28 -12.15
C GLU A 33 2.06 7.32 -12.26
N ASP A 34 1.40 6.16 -12.36
CA ASP A 34 -0.07 6.08 -12.40
C ASP A 34 -0.71 6.57 -11.09
N ILE A 35 -0.22 6.08 -9.94
CA ILE A 35 -0.66 6.53 -8.62
C ILE A 35 -0.39 8.02 -8.43
N GLY A 36 0.75 8.54 -8.91
CA GLY A 36 1.07 9.96 -8.84
C GLY A 36 0.11 10.84 -9.65
N ARG A 37 -0.35 10.35 -10.81
CA ARG A 37 -1.29 11.07 -11.68
C ARG A 37 -2.73 11.03 -11.19
N GLN A 38 -3.16 9.92 -10.60
CA GLN A 38 -4.58 9.64 -10.41
C GLN A 38 -4.96 9.33 -8.96
N GLY A 39 -3.98 9.28 -8.08
CA GLY A 39 -4.12 8.74 -6.74
C GLY A 39 -4.27 7.21 -6.73
N LEU A 40 -4.37 6.67 -5.53
CA LEU A 40 -4.62 5.26 -5.33
C LEU A 40 -6.09 4.94 -5.62
N ARG A 41 -6.36 4.25 -6.74
CA ARG A 41 -7.73 3.89 -7.16
C ARG A 41 -8.40 2.84 -6.27
N VAL A 42 -7.61 1.98 -5.64
CA VAL A 42 -8.09 0.87 -4.81
C VAL A 42 -7.37 0.91 -3.47
N ALA A 43 -8.12 1.03 -2.38
CA ALA A 43 -7.54 1.03 -1.04
C ALA A 43 -6.80 -0.27 -0.73
N ILE A 44 -5.69 -0.15 -0.01
CA ILE A 44 -4.90 -1.30 0.45
C ILE A 44 -5.52 -1.82 1.74
N GLN A 45 -5.80 -3.12 1.79
CA GLN A 45 -6.20 -3.78 3.03
C GLN A 45 -4.96 -3.99 3.90
N LEU A 46 -5.08 -3.58 5.16
CA LEU A 46 -4.00 -3.66 6.15
C LEU A 46 -4.50 -4.38 7.40
N VAL A 47 -3.60 -5.09 8.07
CA VAL A 47 -3.83 -5.68 9.39
C VAL A 47 -3.03 -4.93 10.43
N GLU A 48 -3.70 -4.41 11.48
CA GLU A 48 -3.01 -3.76 12.60
C GLU A 48 -2.23 -4.77 13.44
N ALA A 49 -0.98 -4.43 13.77
CA ALA A 49 -0.09 -5.21 14.60
C ALA A 49 0.72 -4.28 15.52
N GLY A 50 0.22 -4.04 16.73
CA GLY A 50 0.94 -3.29 17.77
C GLY A 50 1.27 -1.84 17.40
N GLY A 51 0.33 -1.11 16.80
CA GLY A 51 0.52 0.28 16.35
C GLY A 51 1.26 0.43 15.02
N ARG A 52 1.51 -0.68 14.31
CA ARG A 52 1.98 -0.74 12.93
C ARG A 52 0.98 -1.52 12.08
N TYR A 53 1.17 -1.53 10.77
CA TYR A 53 0.30 -2.19 9.81
C TYR A 53 1.09 -3.12 8.89
N ARG A 54 0.48 -4.20 8.37
CA ARG A 54 1.09 -5.10 7.39
C ARG A 54 0.09 -5.64 6.36
#